data_AF-A0A1H4HHQ2-F1
#
_entry.id   AF-A0A1H4HHQ2-F1
#
_cell.length_a   1.000
_cell.length_b   1.000
_cell.length_c   1.000
_cell.angle_alpha   90.00
_cell.angle_beta   90.00
_cell.angle_gamma   90.00
#
_symmetry.space_group_name_H-M   'P 1'
#
loop_
_entity.id
_entity.type
_entity.pdbx_description
1 polymer ?
#
loop_
_entity_poly.entity_id
_entity_poly.type
_entity_poly.pdbx_seq_one_letter_code
_entity_poly.pdbx_strand_id
1 'polypeptide(L)'
;MNSPSHFPSLRHLGRAVVLALALAGIGSVAQAEKADRAKPMNIEADSMRYDDLKQTSVFTGNVVVTKGTITIRGERIDVRQDPEGYQYGVVTAAPGKLAYYKQKRDAGTDEWIEGEAETIEYDSRADNVKFIRRAVMRRLIGATPNDESSGPLIVYDQSNDTFTVNGAGLPPNAGVASQPSGRVRAILTPKPVAQAPGSTAAGAKTPAPAVETPAPGKGLRSTTTLGGEAKK
;
A
#
# COMPACT_ATOMS: atom_id res chain seq x y z
N MET A 1 37.18 -63.95 47.16
CA MET A 1 36.92 -62.56 47.61
C MET A 1 36.23 -61.81 46.49
N ASN A 2 35.05 -61.26 46.79
CA ASN A 2 34.21 -60.44 45.91
C ASN A 2 34.88 -59.11 45.55
N SER A 3 34.67 -58.61 44.33
CA SER A 3 34.09 -57.28 44.07
C SER A 3 33.87 -56.99 42.58
N PRO A 4 32.88 -56.14 42.23
CA PRO A 4 32.22 -56.15 40.93
C PRO A 4 32.81 -55.15 39.93
N SER A 5 32.68 -55.49 38.66
CA SER A 5 32.84 -54.60 37.51
C SER A 5 31.71 -53.55 37.45
N HIS A 6 32.07 -52.26 37.37
CA HIS A 6 31.15 -51.18 37.02
C HIS A 6 31.60 -50.54 35.70
N PHE A 7 30.87 -50.85 34.62
CA PHE A 7 30.93 -50.09 33.38
C PHE A 7 29.92 -48.94 33.46
N PRO A 8 30.33 -47.67 33.33
CA PRO A 8 29.37 -46.58 33.20
C PRO A 8 28.64 -46.69 31.86
N SER A 9 27.33 -46.46 31.93
CA SER A 9 26.34 -46.58 30.87
C SER A 9 26.58 -45.60 29.72
N LEU A 10 27.02 -46.13 28.57
CA LEU A 10 27.09 -45.45 27.28
C LEU A 10 25.69 -45.19 26.65
N ARG A 11 24.66 -44.92 27.46
CA ARG A 11 23.27 -44.71 27.02
C ARG A 11 22.82 -43.25 27.10
N HIS A 12 23.65 -42.38 27.70
CA HIS A 12 23.34 -40.96 27.87
C HIS A 12 23.92 -40.07 26.76
N LEU A 13 24.98 -40.50 26.06
CA LEU A 13 25.55 -39.73 24.94
C LEU A 13 24.67 -39.77 23.67
N GLY A 14 23.98 -40.88 23.39
CA GLY A 14 23.13 -40.99 22.20
C GLY A 14 21.88 -40.10 22.26
N ARG A 15 21.36 -39.81 23.46
CA ARG A 15 20.19 -38.94 23.66
C ARG A 15 20.53 -37.45 23.55
N ALA A 16 21.76 -37.05 23.87
CA ALA A 16 22.22 -35.67 23.75
C ALA A 16 22.43 -35.25 22.28
N VAL A 17 22.88 -36.16 21.42
CA VAL A 17 23.12 -35.86 19.99
C VAL A 17 21.81 -35.72 19.20
N VAL A 18 20.78 -36.51 19.53
CA VAL A 18 19.47 -36.41 18.86
C VAL A 18 18.73 -35.12 19.24
N LEU A 19 18.94 -34.58 20.44
CA LEU A 19 18.34 -33.31 20.86
C LEU A 19 19.08 -32.10 20.25
N ALA A 20 20.38 -32.20 19.99
CA ALA A 20 21.16 -31.14 19.34
C ALA A 20 20.83 -30.97 17.85
N LEU A 21 20.48 -32.06 17.14
CA LEU A 21 20.05 -32.00 15.74
C LEU A 21 18.60 -31.53 15.55
N ALA A 22 17.75 -31.61 16.58
CA ALA A 22 16.37 -31.14 16.50
C ALA A 22 16.24 -29.61 16.66
N LEU A 23 17.25 -28.93 17.21
CA LEU A 23 17.24 -27.47 17.39
C LEU A 23 17.84 -26.67 16.23
N ALA A 24 18.44 -27.32 15.23
CA ALA A 24 19.06 -26.63 14.09
C ALA A 24 18.06 -26.19 13.00
N GLY A 25 16.77 -26.52 13.13
CA GLY A 25 15.75 -26.31 12.09
C GLY A 25 14.90 -25.04 12.20
N ILE A 26 15.03 -24.24 13.27
CA ILE A 26 14.13 -23.10 13.52
C ILE A 26 14.91 -21.79 13.34
N GLY A 27 15.20 -21.44 12.09
CA GLY A 27 16.01 -20.26 11.81
C GLY A 27 15.88 -19.71 10.39
N SER A 28 14.76 -19.95 9.71
CA SER A 28 14.42 -19.19 8.49
C SER A 28 13.52 -18.03 8.87
N VAL A 29 14.06 -17.09 9.65
CA VAL A 29 13.35 -15.87 10.03
C VAL A 29 13.31 -14.96 8.80
N ALA A 30 12.19 -15.01 8.07
CA ALA A 30 11.61 -13.93 7.26
C ALA A 30 12.56 -12.78 6.78
N GLN A 31 13.56 -13.10 5.95
CA GLN A 31 14.39 -12.12 5.23
C GLN A 31 13.86 -11.84 3.80
N ALA A 32 12.60 -12.19 3.52
CA ALA A 32 12.18 -12.51 2.16
C ALA A 32 11.65 -11.34 1.31
N GLU A 33 11.53 -10.10 1.80
CA GLU A 33 10.79 -9.06 1.05
C GLU A 33 11.61 -7.76 0.78
N LYS A 34 12.60 -7.41 1.62
CA LYS A 34 13.80 -6.63 1.18
C LYS A 34 14.56 -7.25 0.00
N ALA A 35 14.28 -8.51 -0.33
CA ALA A 35 14.91 -9.24 -1.41
C ALA A 35 14.72 -8.58 -2.78
N ASP A 36 13.65 -7.80 -2.99
CA ASP A 36 13.34 -7.16 -4.28
C ASP A 36 14.49 -6.27 -4.78
N ARG A 37 15.17 -5.54 -3.89
CA ARG A 37 16.31 -4.68 -4.27
C ARG A 37 17.45 -5.45 -4.94
N ALA A 38 17.72 -6.65 -4.45
CA ALA A 38 18.77 -7.52 -4.98
C ALA A 38 18.33 -8.29 -6.22
N LYS A 39 17.03 -8.23 -6.60
CA LYS A 39 16.56 -8.89 -7.83
C LYS A 39 16.95 -8.09 -9.08
N PRO A 40 17.15 -8.76 -10.22
CA PRO A 40 17.32 -8.10 -11.51
C PRO A 40 16.13 -7.19 -11.84
N MET A 41 16.40 -6.09 -12.55
CA MET A 41 15.37 -5.23 -13.15
C MET A 41 15.19 -5.65 -14.61
N ASN A 42 13.98 -6.10 -14.96
CA ASN A 42 13.61 -6.44 -16.32
C ASN A 42 12.63 -5.38 -16.85
N ILE A 43 12.79 -5.00 -18.12
CA ILE A 43 11.96 -3.99 -18.77
C ILE A 43 11.49 -4.55 -20.12
N GLU A 44 10.18 -4.56 -20.32
CA GLU A 44 9.52 -4.93 -21.56
C GLU A 44 8.81 -3.69 -22.13
N ALA A 45 8.93 -3.46 -23.43
CA ALA A 45 8.35 -2.32 -24.13
C ALA A 45 8.32 -2.56 -25.64
N ASP A 46 7.60 -1.71 -26.38
CA ASP A 46 7.53 -1.77 -27.84
C ASP A 46 8.84 -1.30 -28.50
N SER A 47 9.58 -0.40 -27.85
CA SER A 47 10.81 0.18 -28.38
C SER A 47 11.79 0.60 -27.28
N MET A 48 13.08 0.60 -27.61
CA MET A 48 14.17 1.04 -26.75
C MET A 48 15.15 1.93 -27.52
N ARG A 49 15.62 3.00 -26.88
CA ARG A 49 16.74 3.82 -27.32
C ARG A 49 17.79 3.90 -26.20
N TYR A 50 19.04 3.62 -26.53
CA TYR A 50 20.17 3.85 -25.64
C TYR A 50 20.97 5.09 -26.09
N ASP A 51 21.39 5.91 -25.14
CA ASP A 51 22.30 7.04 -25.34
C ASP A 51 23.55 6.79 -24.49
N ASP A 52 24.64 6.42 -25.16
CA ASP A 52 25.93 6.08 -24.54
C ASP A 52 26.58 7.30 -23.87
N LEU A 53 26.48 8.48 -24.50
CA LEU A 53 27.05 9.72 -23.97
C LEU A 53 26.39 10.14 -22.66
N LYS A 54 25.07 9.94 -22.56
CA LYS A 54 24.29 10.25 -21.35
C LYS A 54 24.20 9.06 -20.39
N GLN A 55 24.62 7.87 -20.83
CA GLN A 55 24.42 6.60 -20.12
C GLN A 55 22.95 6.39 -19.69
N THR A 56 22.02 6.71 -20.59
CA THR A 56 20.57 6.60 -20.33
C THR A 56 19.90 5.67 -21.34
N SER A 57 18.97 4.85 -20.87
CA SER A 57 18.08 4.04 -21.70
C SER A 57 16.66 4.58 -21.62
N VAL A 58 15.99 4.69 -22.76
CA VAL A 58 14.61 5.13 -22.88
C VAL A 58 13.80 4.02 -23.50
N PHE A 59 12.74 3.59 -22.84
CA PHE A 59 11.81 2.59 -23.35
C PHE A 59 10.44 3.24 -23.55
N THR A 60 9.77 2.92 -24.64
CA THR A 60 8.48 3.54 -25.03
C THR A 60 7.51 2.53 -25.62
N GLY A 61 6.23 2.71 -25.29
CA GLY A 61 5.12 1.86 -25.69
C GLY A 61 4.95 0.67 -24.75
N ASN A 62 3.76 0.54 -24.13
CA ASN A 62 3.35 -0.59 -23.28
C ASN A 62 4.41 -1.04 -22.26
N VAL A 63 5.05 -0.08 -21.59
CA VAL A 63 6.18 -0.35 -20.70
C VAL A 63 5.74 -1.15 -19.48
N VAL A 64 6.44 -2.26 -19.21
CA VAL A 64 6.32 -3.05 -17.99
C VAL A 64 7.72 -3.26 -17.39
N VAL A 65 7.90 -2.83 -16.15
CA VAL A 65 9.12 -3.03 -15.37
C VAL A 65 8.83 -4.04 -14.27
N THR A 66 9.72 -5.01 -14.09
CA THR A 66 9.64 -5.98 -12.99
C THR A 66 10.95 -6.07 -12.24
N LYS A 67 10.88 -6.13 -10.90
CA LYS A 67 12.04 -6.31 -10.02
C LYS A 67 11.61 -7.02 -8.74
N GLY A 68 11.78 -8.34 -8.71
CA GLY A 68 11.22 -9.17 -7.64
C GLY A 68 9.69 -9.11 -7.64
N THR A 69 9.07 -8.66 -6.54
CA THR A 69 7.61 -8.43 -6.47
C THR A 69 7.18 -7.07 -7.04
N ILE A 70 8.12 -6.14 -7.23
CA ILE A 70 7.83 -4.82 -7.80
C ILE A 70 7.40 -4.97 -9.25
N THR A 71 6.27 -4.36 -9.59
CA THR A 71 5.78 -4.18 -10.97
C THR A 71 5.45 -2.71 -11.18
N ILE A 72 6.00 -2.12 -12.25
CA ILE A 72 5.69 -0.74 -12.66
C ILE A 72 5.22 -0.74 -14.11
N ARG A 73 4.17 0.00 -14.44
CA ARG A 73 3.60 0.08 -15.79
C ARG A 73 3.38 1.52 -16.22
N GLY A 74 3.63 1.80 -17.49
CA GLY A 74 3.45 3.14 -18.06
C GLY A 74 3.55 3.16 -19.58
N GLU A 75 3.63 4.36 -20.14
CA GLU A 75 3.84 4.57 -21.57
C GLU A 75 5.32 4.68 -21.93
N ARG A 76 6.11 5.26 -21.02
CA ARG A 76 7.54 5.49 -21.21
C ARG A 76 8.28 5.31 -19.89
N ILE A 77 9.49 4.78 -19.94
CA ILE A 77 10.45 4.86 -18.84
C ILE A 77 11.81 5.36 -19.32
N ASP A 78 12.35 6.35 -18.61
CA ASP A 78 13.75 6.78 -18.71
C ASP A 78 14.54 6.14 -17.56
N VAL A 79 15.57 5.37 -17.89
CA VAL A 79 16.40 4.62 -16.93
C VAL A 79 17.85 5.08 -17.02
N ARG A 80 18.49 5.25 -15.86
CA ARG A 80 19.93 5.44 -15.73
C ARG A 80 20.47 4.55 -14.63
N GLN A 81 21.72 4.14 -14.77
CA GLN A 81 22.45 3.43 -13.74
C GLN A 81 23.75 4.17 -13.46
N ASP A 82 24.05 4.37 -12.18
CA ASP A 82 25.32 4.99 -11.79
C ASP A 82 26.48 3.96 -11.78
N PRO A 83 27.74 4.41 -11.70
CA PRO A 83 28.90 3.51 -11.69
C PRO A 83 28.92 2.53 -10.51
N GLU A 84 28.24 2.85 -9.41
CA GLU A 84 28.10 1.96 -8.25
C GLU A 84 27.02 0.89 -8.45
N GLY A 85 26.23 1.00 -9.52
CA GLY A 85 25.18 0.05 -9.88
C GLY A 85 23.79 0.42 -9.42
N TYR A 86 23.58 1.62 -8.84
CA TYR A 86 22.26 2.08 -8.46
C TYR A 86 21.48 2.52 -9.68
N GLN A 87 20.25 2.01 -9.77
CA GLN A 87 19.31 2.24 -10.84
C GLN A 87 18.32 3.34 -10.44
N TYR A 88 18.05 4.25 -11.37
CA TYR A 88 17.02 5.27 -11.28
C TYR A 88 16.11 5.20 -12.51
N GLY A 89 14.80 5.23 -12.28
CA GLY A 89 13.79 5.12 -13.33
C GLY A 89 12.70 6.18 -13.19
N VAL A 90 12.34 6.84 -14.29
CA VAL A 90 11.19 7.76 -14.36
C VAL A 90 10.17 7.19 -15.32
N VAL A 91 9.07 6.67 -14.78
CA VAL A 91 7.95 6.14 -15.55
C VAL A 91 6.91 7.23 -15.74
N THR A 92 6.49 7.46 -16.98
CA THR A 92 5.43 8.41 -17.33
C THR A 92 4.27 7.70 -17.99
N ALA A 93 3.05 8.12 -17.62
CA ALA A 93 1.82 7.61 -18.20
C ALA A 93 1.54 8.23 -19.57
N ALA A 94 0.71 7.55 -20.38
CA ALA A 94 0.14 8.19 -21.56
C ALA A 94 -0.74 9.39 -21.14
N PRO A 95 -0.90 10.42 -21.99
CA PRO A 95 -1.71 11.59 -21.67
C PRO A 95 -3.11 11.21 -21.16
N GLY A 96 -3.50 11.79 -20.03
CA GLY A 96 -4.79 11.53 -19.37
C GLY A 96 -4.88 10.24 -18.55
N LYS A 97 -3.92 9.31 -18.70
CA LYS A 97 -3.83 8.07 -17.91
C LYS A 97 -2.91 8.24 -16.69
N LEU A 98 -2.83 7.19 -15.87
CA LEU A 98 -1.90 7.08 -14.76
C LEU A 98 -0.96 5.89 -15.00
N ALA A 99 0.29 6.05 -14.63
CA ALA A 99 1.25 4.98 -14.46
C ALA A 99 0.87 4.22 -13.18
N TYR A 100 1.24 2.96 -13.13
CA TYR A 100 0.85 2.04 -12.07
C TYR A 100 2.08 1.42 -11.42
N TYR A 101 2.00 1.20 -10.12
CA TYR A 101 3.00 0.55 -9.29
C TYR A 101 2.33 -0.48 -8.39
N LYS A 102 2.99 -1.62 -8.19
CA LYS A 102 2.63 -2.61 -7.18
C LYS A 102 3.85 -3.25 -6.56
N GLN A 103 3.83 -3.49 -5.26
CA GLN A 103 4.85 -4.21 -4.51
C GLN A 103 4.24 -4.95 -3.32
N LYS A 104 4.81 -6.10 -2.95
CA LYS A 104 4.45 -6.83 -1.73
C LYS A 104 5.17 -6.23 -0.50
N ARG A 105 4.50 -6.22 0.67
CA ARG A 105 5.05 -5.66 1.91
C ARG A 105 5.58 -6.71 2.88
N ASP A 106 6.81 -6.47 3.36
CA ASP A 106 7.51 -7.30 4.34
C ASP A 106 6.71 -7.56 5.63
N ALA A 107 5.90 -6.59 6.05
CA ALA A 107 5.26 -6.56 7.37
C ALA A 107 4.08 -7.54 7.55
N GLY A 108 3.64 -8.28 6.51
CA GLY A 108 2.50 -9.16 6.64
C GLY A 108 2.32 -10.19 5.52
N THR A 109 1.66 -11.30 5.85
CA THR A 109 1.27 -12.30 4.86
C THR A 109 0.19 -11.70 3.96
N ASP A 110 0.51 -11.52 2.67
CA ASP A 110 -0.38 -11.04 1.62
C ASP A 110 -0.78 -9.55 1.72
N GLU A 111 0.11 -8.71 2.23
CA GLU A 111 -0.06 -7.26 2.16
C GLU A 111 0.64 -6.67 0.93
N TRP A 112 -0.01 -5.71 0.28
CA TRP A 112 0.51 -5.06 -0.93
C TRP A 112 0.40 -3.55 -0.83
N ILE A 113 1.35 -2.86 -1.47
CA ILE A 113 1.25 -1.44 -1.81
C ILE A 113 0.93 -1.34 -3.30
N GLU A 114 -0.08 -0.54 -3.62
CA GLU A 114 -0.34 -0.06 -4.97
C GLU A 114 -0.20 1.45 -5.01
N GLY A 115 0.25 1.96 -6.16
CA GLY A 115 0.30 3.39 -6.39
C GLY A 115 0.00 3.74 -7.85
N GLU A 116 -0.67 4.86 -8.04
CA GLU A 116 -1.00 5.41 -9.35
C GLU A 116 -0.69 6.90 -9.38
N ALA A 117 -0.08 7.37 -10.47
CA ALA A 117 0.27 8.78 -10.66
C ALA A 117 0.54 9.08 -12.14
N GLU A 118 0.60 10.35 -12.53
CA GLU A 118 1.04 10.70 -13.91
C GLU A 118 2.52 10.35 -14.13
N THR A 119 3.33 10.45 -13.07
CA THR A 119 4.75 10.12 -13.09
C THR A 119 5.13 9.34 -11.84
N ILE A 120 5.92 8.29 -12.02
CA ILE A 120 6.46 7.46 -10.94
C ILE A 120 7.98 7.48 -11.04
N GLU A 121 8.66 8.00 -10.02
CA GLU A 121 10.11 7.92 -9.90
C GLU A 121 10.48 6.77 -8.97
N TYR A 122 11.43 5.94 -9.41
CA TYR A 122 12.06 4.90 -8.61
C TYR A 122 13.55 5.23 -8.43
N ASP A 123 14.03 5.23 -7.19
CA ASP A 123 15.44 5.43 -6.86
C ASP A 123 15.91 4.30 -5.95
N SER A 124 16.77 3.42 -6.47
CA SER A 124 17.30 2.29 -5.69
C SER A 124 18.35 2.69 -4.65
N ARG A 125 18.95 3.87 -4.78
CA ARG A 125 19.96 4.39 -3.85
C ARG A 125 19.32 5.03 -2.64
N ALA A 126 18.33 5.89 -2.88
CA ALA A 126 17.49 6.48 -1.83
C ALA A 126 16.43 5.49 -1.32
N ASP A 127 16.22 4.40 -2.06
CA ASP A 127 15.30 3.32 -1.73
C ASP A 127 13.85 3.78 -1.52
N ASN A 128 13.41 4.60 -2.47
CA ASN A 128 12.08 5.17 -2.43
C ASN A 128 11.41 5.20 -3.81
N VAL A 129 10.08 5.33 -3.74
CA VAL A 129 9.21 5.55 -4.89
C VAL A 129 8.48 6.86 -4.68
N LYS A 130 8.46 7.71 -5.69
CA LYS A 130 7.67 8.94 -5.68
C LYS A 130 6.55 8.86 -6.70
N PHE A 131 5.34 9.10 -6.24
CA PHE A 131 4.13 9.21 -7.04
C PHE A 131 3.84 10.70 -7.22
N ILE A 132 3.94 11.20 -8.45
CA ILE A 132 3.92 12.62 -8.78
C ILE A 132 2.71 12.93 -9.65
N ARG A 133 1.92 13.92 -9.20
CA ARG A 133 0.65 14.38 -9.76
C ARG A 133 -0.44 13.33 -9.80
N ARG A 134 -1.63 13.74 -9.33
CA ARG A 134 -2.80 12.85 -9.18
C ARG A 134 -2.42 11.56 -8.46
N ALA A 135 -1.52 11.67 -7.49
CA ALA A 135 -0.96 10.52 -6.80
C ALA A 135 -2.01 9.90 -5.90
N VAL A 136 -2.22 8.61 -6.04
CA VAL A 136 -3.05 7.78 -5.19
C VAL A 136 -2.21 6.58 -4.76
N MET A 137 -2.21 6.27 -3.47
CA MET A 137 -1.56 5.09 -2.91
C MET A 137 -2.59 4.30 -2.12
N ARG A 138 -2.59 2.98 -2.31
CA ARG A 138 -3.47 2.06 -1.60
C ARG A 138 -2.64 0.99 -0.90
N ARG A 139 -2.97 0.72 0.36
CA ARG A 139 -2.51 -0.50 1.04
C ARG A 139 -3.59 -1.55 0.90
N LEU A 140 -3.25 -2.72 0.38
CA LEU A 140 -4.15 -3.85 0.24
C LEU A 140 -3.84 -4.94 1.27
N ILE A 141 -4.89 -5.67 1.64
CA ILE A 141 -4.79 -6.99 2.28
C ILE A 141 -5.41 -7.98 1.29
N GLY A 142 -4.58 -8.85 0.71
CA GLY A 142 -4.90 -9.62 -0.48
C GLY A 142 -5.28 -8.71 -1.65
N ALA A 143 -6.51 -8.84 -2.14
CA ALA A 143 -7.05 -8.03 -3.22
C ALA A 143 -7.86 -6.81 -2.75
N THR A 144 -8.05 -6.62 -1.45
CA THR A 144 -8.98 -5.61 -0.90
C THR A 144 -8.22 -4.39 -0.38
N PRO A 145 -8.60 -3.16 -0.79
CA PRO A 145 -8.06 -1.94 -0.20
C PRO A 145 -8.39 -1.84 1.30
N ASN A 146 -7.35 -1.67 2.11
CA ASN A 146 -7.45 -1.39 3.54
C ASN A 146 -7.39 0.12 3.79
N ASP A 147 -6.40 0.79 3.19
CA ASP A 147 -6.19 2.23 3.32
C ASP A 147 -5.94 2.87 1.95
N GLU A 148 -6.40 4.10 1.77
CA GLU A 148 -6.13 4.90 0.58
C GLU A 148 -5.64 6.30 0.96
N SER A 149 -4.66 6.81 0.24
CA SER A 149 -4.13 8.16 0.41
C SER A 149 -3.94 8.83 -0.95
N SER A 150 -4.23 10.12 -1.04
CA SER A 150 -4.07 10.90 -2.28
C SER A 150 -3.52 12.30 -2.05
N GLY A 151 -2.79 12.81 -3.04
CA GLY A 151 -2.17 14.13 -3.00
C GLY A 151 -1.40 14.47 -4.29
N PRO A 152 -0.75 15.64 -4.35
CA PRO A 152 0.10 16.00 -5.49
C PRO A 152 1.43 15.24 -5.49
N LEU A 153 1.96 14.85 -4.33
CA LEU A 153 3.14 14.01 -4.19
C LEU A 153 2.95 13.01 -3.04
N ILE A 154 3.19 11.73 -3.31
CA ILE A 154 3.36 10.70 -2.29
C ILE A 154 4.78 10.14 -2.41
N VAL A 155 5.51 10.06 -1.31
CA VAL A 155 6.83 9.42 -1.25
C VAL A 155 6.69 8.18 -0.39
N TYR A 156 7.02 7.01 -0.95
CA TYR A 156 7.05 5.73 -0.24
C TYR A 156 8.50 5.30 -0.03
N ASP A 157 8.90 5.15 1.22
CA ASP A 157 10.19 4.62 1.65
C ASP A 157 10.07 3.10 1.78
N GLN A 158 10.77 2.36 0.92
CA GLN A 158 10.70 0.89 0.89
C GLN A 158 11.49 0.25 2.04
N SER A 159 12.44 0.92 2.67
CA SER A 159 13.24 0.37 3.77
C SER A 159 12.50 0.37 5.10
N ASN A 160 11.78 1.45 5.34
CA ASN A 160 11.03 1.66 6.57
C ASN A 160 9.56 1.34 6.40
N ASP A 161 9.12 1.10 5.15
CA ASP A 161 7.78 0.66 4.85
C ASP A 161 6.75 1.75 5.25
N THR A 162 7.14 3.01 5.04
CA THR A 162 6.42 4.23 5.42
C THR A 162 6.14 5.10 4.19
N PHE A 163 5.10 5.92 4.24
CA PHE A 163 4.83 6.90 3.20
C PHE A 163 4.50 8.27 3.76
N THR A 164 4.85 9.30 3.00
CA THR A 164 4.54 10.70 3.29
C THR A 164 3.74 11.28 2.14
N VAL A 165 2.64 11.98 2.45
CA VAL A 165 1.83 12.68 1.46
C VAL A 165 2.05 14.18 1.61
N ASN A 166 2.63 14.81 0.59
CA ASN A 166 2.95 16.23 0.61
C ASN A 166 1.87 17.01 -0.13
N GLY A 167 1.25 17.98 0.53
CA GLY A 167 0.33 18.95 -0.11
C GLY A 167 1.02 20.19 -0.67
N ALA A 168 2.29 20.42 -0.32
CA ALA A 168 3.10 21.50 -0.87
C ALA A 168 3.45 21.23 -2.35
N GLY A 169 3.96 22.27 -3.04
CA GLY A 169 4.37 22.16 -4.45
C GLY A 169 5.36 21.02 -4.68
N LEU A 170 5.33 20.45 -5.89
CA LEU A 170 6.23 19.37 -6.30
C LEU A 170 7.71 19.79 -6.13
N PRO A 171 8.62 18.87 -5.75
CA PRO A 171 10.03 19.18 -5.61
C PRO A 171 10.58 19.72 -6.94
N PRO A 172 11.51 20.68 -6.90
CA PRO A 172 12.00 21.37 -8.10
C PRO A 172 12.63 20.44 -9.15
N ASN A 173 13.01 19.22 -8.75
CA ASN A 173 13.66 18.23 -9.61
C ASN A 173 12.72 17.08 -10.04
N ALA A 174 11.40 17.21 -9.90
CA ALA A 174 10.43 16.13 -10.18
C ALA A 174 10.26 15.76 -11.66
N GLY A 175 11.12 16.26 -12.56
CA GLY A 175 11.01 16.05 -14.01
C GLY A 175 9.72 16.62 -14.65
N VAL A 176 8.90 17.35 -13.89
CA VAL A 176 7.59 17.82 -14.31
C VAL A 176 7.33 19.27 -13.85
N ALA A 177 6.60 20.06 -14.65
CA ALA A 177 6.27 21.46 -14.33
C ALA A 177 5.56 21.66 -12.97
N SER A 178 5.90 22.71 -12.23
CA SER A 178 5.31 23.03 -10.91
C SER A 178 3.81 23.34 -10.99
N GLN A 179 3.04 22.86 -10.01
CA GLN A 179 1.62 23.18 -9.83
C GLN A 179 1.35 23.83 -8.46
N PRO A 180 0.22 24.58 -8.32
CA PRO A 180 -0.21 25.11 -7.02
C PRO A 180 -0.39 24.00 -5.98
N SER A 181 -0.18 24.33 -4.70
CA SER A 181 -0.29 23.38 -3.60
C SER A 181 -1.67 22.69 -3.56
N GLY A 182 -1.64 21.37 -3.40
CA GLY A 182 -2.82 20.50 -3.34
C GLY A 182 -3.24 20.17 -1.90
N ARG A 183 -4.44 19.63 -1.72
CA ARG A 183 -4.90 19.09 -0.43
C ARG A 183 -4.55 17.61 -0.33
N VAL A 184 -4.12 17.18 0.86
CA VAL A 184 -3.89 15.76 1.20
C VAL A 184 -5.22 15.13 1.64
N ARG A 185 -5.49 13.90 1.22
CA ARG A 185 -6.65 13.10 1.67
C ARG A 185 -6.19 11.70 2.05
N ALA A 186 -6.74 11.17 3.13
CA ALA A 186 -6.52 9.78 3.55
C ALA A 186 -7.84 9.17 4.04
N ILE A 187 -8.09 7.93 3.65
CA ILE A 187 -9.22 7.11 4.10
C ILE A 187 -8.59 5.91 4.80
N LEU A 188 -8.85 5.78 6.10
CA LEU A 188 -8.42 4.65 6.91
C LEU A 188 -9.65 3.79 7.19
N THR A 189 -9.60 2.52 6.82
CA THR A 189 -10.71 1.61 7.10
C THR A 189 -10.49 0.96 8.46
N PRO A 190 -11.38 1.14 9.45
CA PRO A 190 -11.24 0.48 10.74
C PRO A 190 -11.32 -1.04 10.57
N LYS A 191 -10.36 -1.79 11.15
CA LYS A 191 -10.51 -3.23 11.31
C LYS A 191 -11.59 -3.49 12.37
N PRO A 192 -12.62 -4.30 12.10
CA PRO A 192 -13.53 -4.75 13.15
C PRO A 192 -12.71 -5.45 14.23
N VAL A 193 -12.66 -4.89 15.44
CA VAL A 193 -12.22 -5.66 16.60
C VAL A 193 -13.22 -6.78 16.78
N ALA A 194 -12.74 -8.03 16.73
CA ALA A 194 -13.57 -9.18 17.08
C ALA A 194 -14.12 -8.93 18.49
N GLN A 195 -15.43 -8.71 18.59
CA GLN A 195 -16.12 -8.65 19.87
C GLN A 195 -15.86 -9.98 20.57
N ALA A 196 -15.22 -9.92 21.74
CA ALA A 196 -15.06 -11.07 22.61
C ALA A 196 -16.45 -11.66 22.90
N PRO A 197 -16.66 -12.99 22.79
CA PRO A 197 -17.95 -13.59 23.08
C PRO A 197 -18.16 -13.60 24.59
N GLY A 198 -19.14 -12.84 25.09
CA GLY A 198 -19.62 -12.98 26.46
C GLY A 198 -20.14 -11.71 27.12
N SER A 199 -21.36 -11.31 26.77
CA SER A 199 -22.33 -10.94 27.81
C SER A 199 -23.74 -11.14 27.23
N THR A 200 -24.41 -12.14 27.77
CA THR A 200 -25.80 -12.51 27.46
C THR A 200 -26.75 -11.35 27.75
N ALA A 201 -27.28 -10.73 26.70
CA ALA A 201 -28.45 -9.88 26.80
C ALA A 201 -29.71 -10.75 26.98
N ALA A 202 -30.17 -10.89 28.22
CA ALA A 202 -31.54 -11.26 28.51
C ALA A 202 -32.38 -9.97 28.56
N GLY A 203 -33.39 -9.86 27.70
CA GLY A 203 -34.34 -8.75 27.75
C GLY A 203 -34.99 -8.44 26.41
N ALA A 204 -35.87 -9.33 25.97
CA ALA A 204 -36.69 -9.18 24.78
C ALA A 204 -37.61 -7.94 24.85
N LYS A 205 -37.66 -7.17 23.75
CA LYS A 205 -38.90 -6.56 23.24
C LYS A 205 -38.86 -6.50 21.71
N THR A 206 -39.59 -7.41 21.08
CA THR A 206 -39.98 -7.42 19.68
C THR A 206 -40.85 -6.20 19.37
N PRO A 207 -40.77 -5.64 18.14
CA PRO A 207 -42.01 -5.28 17.47
C PRO A 207 -42.02 -5.69 16.00
N ALA A 208 -43.14 -6.29 15.59
CA ALA A 208 -43.68 -6.27 14.24
C ALA A 208 -45.18 -6.60 14.33
N PRO A 209 -46.06 -6.22 13.38
CA PRO A 209 -45.86 -5.41 12.17
C PRO A 209 -46.91 -4.26 12.00
N ALA A 210 -46.85 -3.61 10.83
CA ALA A 210 -47.74 -2.57 10.23
C ALA A 210 -49.26 -2.84 10.39
N VAL A 211 -50.20 -1.88 10.23
CA VAL A 211 -50.59 -1.09 9.03
C VAL A 211 -51.53 0.07 9.46
N GLU A 212 -51.63 1.13 8.62
CA GLU A 212 -52.83 1.93 8.26
C GLU A 212 -52.80 3.48 8.48
N THR A 213 -53.16 4.18 7.40
CA THR A 213 -53.63 5.58 7.22
C THR A 213 -54.92 5.42 6.38
N PRO A 214 -56.04 6.20 6.46
CA PRO A 214 -56.21 7.67 6.65
C PRO A 214 -57.35 8.01 7.68
N ALA A 215 -57.71 9.24 8.07
CA ALA A 215 -58.18 10.39 7.29
C ALA A 215 -58.35 11.66 8.19
N PRO A 216 -58.35 12.88 7.62
CA PRO A 216 -58.44 14.15 8.37
C PRO A 216 -59.89 14.62 8.60
N GLY A 217 -60.13 15.12 9.82
CA GLY A 217 -61.40 15.66 10.28
C GLY A 217 -61.77 17.01 9.66
N LYS A 218 -63.10 17.23 9.57
CA LYS A 218 -63.78 18.31 8.88
C LYS A 218 -64.25 19.39 9.88
N GLY A 219 -63.91 20.65 9.62
CA GLY A 219 -64.65 21.83 10.08
C GLY A 219 -64.12 22.53 11.33
N LEU A 220 -64.24 23.85 11.55
CA LEU A 220 -64.83 24.98 10.82
C LEU A 220 -64.31 26.28 11.51
N ARG A 221 -63.76 27.24 10.73
CA ARG A 221 -63.84 28.74 10.75
C ARG A 221 -63.72 29.51 12.10
N SER A 222 -63.28 30.77 12.24
CA SER A 222 -62.96 31.93 11.37
C SER A 222 -62.03 32.86 12.17
N THR A 223 -61.19 33.67 11.54
CA THR A 223 -61.21 35.16 11.63
C THR A 223 -59.99 35.80 10.94
N THR A 224 -60.27 36.95 10.35
CA THR A 224 -59.45 37.77 9.46
C THR A 224 -59.02 39.03 10.20
N THR A 225 -57.71 39.30 10.28
CA THR A 225 -57.15 40.67 10.42
C THR A 225 -55.76 40.66 9.77
N LEU A 226 -55.68 40.91 8.45
CA LEU A 226 -55.37 42.18 7.78
C LEU A 226 -54.02 42.77 8.19
N GLY A 227 -53.04 42.59 7.29
CA GLY A 227 -51.69 43.13 7.40
C GLY A 227 -51.65 44.65 7.28
N GLY A 228 -50.74 45.25 8.05
CA GLY A 228 -50.37 46.65 7.92
C GLY A 228 -49.51 46.85 6.67
N GLU A 229 -49.94 47.77 5.82
CA GLU A 229 -49.11 48.33 4.76
C GLU A 229 -48.19 49.43 5.30
N ALA A 230 -47.03 49.50 4.67
CA ALA A 230 -45.96 50.44 4.94
C ALA A 230 -46.29 51.85 4.40
N LYS A 231 -46.11 52.82 5.29
CA LYS A 231 -45.48 54.13 5.12
C LYS A 231 -45.22 54.63 3.68
N LYS A 232 -45.70 55.85 3.42
CA LYS A 232 -44.87 56.92 2.88
C LYS A 232 -44.53 57.88 4.01
#